data_AF-A0A3S1K4K5-F1
#
_entry.id   AF-A0A3S1K4K5-F1
#
_cell.length_a   1.000
_cell.length_b   1.000
_cell.length_c   1.000
_cell.angle_alpha   90.00
_cell.angle_beta   90.00
_cell.angle_gamma   90.00
#
_symmetry.space_group_name_H-M   'P 1'
#
loop_
_entity.id
_entity.type
_entity.pdbx_description
1 polymer ?
#
loop_
_entity_poly.entity_id
_entity_poly.type
_entity_poly.pdbx_seq_one_letter_code
_entity_poly.pdbx_strand_id
1 'polypeptide(L)' 'VDDADAAYAKAKKAGAKIIQALVDRDYGSREFICLDPEGNVWSFGTYWPKAGEKA' A
#
# COMPACT_ATOMS: atom_id res chain seq x y z
N VAL A 1 1.80 -5.48 3.52
CA VAL A 1 0.71 -5.15 4.49
C VAL A 1 -0.36 -6.21 4.39
N ASP A 2 -1.01 -6.57 5.50
CA ASP A 2 -2.09 -7.58 5.46
C ASP A 2 -3.33 -7.04 4.73
N ASP A 3 -3.63 -5.75 4.93
CA ASP A 3 -4.78 -5.09 4.33
C ASP A 3 -4.37 -3.78 3.64
N ALA A 4 -4.26 -3.83 2.30
CA ALA A 4 -3.88 -2.67 1.49
C ALA A 4 -4.96 -1.57 1.51
N ASP A 5 -6.23 -1.94 1.67
CA ASP A 5 -7.35 -0.98 1.75
C ASP A 5 -7.29 -0.17 3.06
N ALA A 6 -7.05 -0.84 4.18
CA ALA A 6 -6.87 -0.18 5.47
C ALA A 6 -5.68 0.81 5.44
N ALA A 7 -4.57 0.43 4.80
CA ALA A 7 -3.42 1.31 4.63
C ALA A 7 -3.74 2.51 3.71
N TYR A 8 -4.49 2.29 2.62
CA TYR A 8 -4.96 3.34 1.72
C TYR A 8 -5.87 4.35 2.44
N ALA A 9 -6.85 3.86 3.21
CA ALA A 9 -7.74 4.70 4.01
C ALA A 9 -6.97 5.52 5.05
N LYS A 10 -5.97 4.90 5.71
CA LYS A 10 -5.10 5.59 6.67
C LYS A 10 -4.24 6.66 6.01
N ALA A 11 -3.64 6.36 4.86
CA ALA A 11 -2.85 7.31 4.07
C ALA A 11 -3.71 8.52 3.66
N LYS A 12 -4.92 8.27 3.13
CA LYS A 12 -5.87 9.32 2.75
C LYS A 12 -6.29 10.19 3.94
N LYS A 13 -6.55 9.56 5.11
CA LYS A 13 -6.88 10.28 6.36
C LYS A 13 -5.70 11.11 6.89
N ALA A 14 -4.48 10.63 6.69
CA ALA A 14 -3.26 11.34 7.07
C ALA A 14 -2.91 12.51 6.13
N GLY A 15 -3.69 12.74 5.07
CA GLY A 15 -3.40 13.77 4.07
C GLY A 15 -2.38 13.36 3.03
N ALA A 16 -2.05 12.07 2.94
CA ALA A 16 -1.20 11.57 1.88
C ALA A 16 -1.92 11.68 0.53
N LYS A 17 -1.20 12.19 -0.47
CA LYS A 17 -1.66 12.27 -1.84
C LYS A 17 -1.50 10.92 -2.52
N ILE A 18 -2.61 10.29 -2.87
CA ILE A 18 -2.59 9.05 -3.65
C ILE A 18 -2.08 9.36 -5.06
N ILE A 19 -0.93 8.78 -5.41
CA ILE A 19 -0.33 8.90 -6.75
C ILE A 19 -0.80 7.75 -7.63
N GLN A 20 -0.89 6.54 -7.05
CA GLN A 20 -1.48 5.38 -7.69
C GLN A 20 -2.52 4.79 -6.75
N ALA A 21 -3.76 4.72 -7.23
CA ALA A 21 -4.84 4.07 -6.49
C ALA A 21 -4.56 2.57 -6.31
N LEU A 22 -5.37 1.91 -5.48
CA LEU A 22 -5.31 0.46 -5.31
C LEU A 22 -5.44 -0.22 -6.67
N VAL A 23 -4.35 -0.83 -7.12
CA VAL A 23 -4.28 -1.59 -8.36
C VAL A 23 -4.16 -3.06 -8.01
N ASP A 24 -5.08 -3.84 -8.56
CA ASP A 24 -5.00 -5.29 -8.52
C ASP A 24 -4.04 -5.72 -9.63
N ARG A 25 -3.00 -6.45 -9.26
CA ARG A 25 -1.99 -6.96 -10.17
C ARG A 25 -2.34 -8.39 -10.53
N ASP A 26 -2.04 -8.75 -11.77
CA ASP A 26 -2.34 -10.05 -12.38
C ASP A 26 -1.78 -11.24 -11.57
N TYR A 27 -0.70 -11.02 -10.82
CA TYR A 27 -0.10 -12.00 -9.89
C TYR A 27 -0.79 -12.05 -8.50
N GLY A 28 -2.03 -11.57 -8.37
CA GLY A 28 -2.83 -11.65 -7.15
C GLY A 28 -2.39 -10.72 -6.02
N SER A 29 -1.65 -9.65 -6.35
CA SER A 29 -1.22 -8.66 -5.36
C SER A 29 -1.96 -7.35 -5.55
N ARG A 30 -2.34 -6.72 -4.44
CA ARG A 30 -2.85 -5.35 -4.44
C ARG A 30 -1.77 -4.39 -4.01
N GLU A 31 -1.61 -3.35 -4.80
CA GLU A 31 -0.59 -2.33 -4.58
C GLU A 31 -1.21 -0.94 -4.64
N PHE A 32 -0.71 0.01 -3.87
CA PHE A 32 -1.00 1.41 -4.07
C PHE A 32 0.23 2.26 -3.76
N ILE A 33 0.28 3.46 -4.34
CA ILE A 33 1.38 4.41 -4.13
C ILE A 33 0.80 5.71 -3.62
N CYS A 34 1.33 6.20 -2.50
CA CYS A 34 0.96 7.49 -1.94
C CYS A 34 2.18 8.33 -1.61
N LEU A 35 2.03 9.64 -1.73
CA LEU A 35 3.00 10.63 -1.31
C LEU A 35 2.54 11.23 0.02
N ASP A 36 3.37 11.12 1.05
CA ASP A 36 3.08 11.73 2.35
C ASP A 36 3.26 13.27 2.27
N PRO A 37 2.71 14.05 3.23
CA PRO A 37 2.82 15.51 3.20
C PRO A 37 4.25 16.05 3.37
N GLU A 38 5.21 15.25 3.84
CA GLU A 38 6.64 15.58 3.88
C GLU A 38 7.32 15.36 2.51
N GLY A 39 6.61 14.77 1.55
CA GLY A 39 7.05 14.56 0.18
C GLY A 39 7.63 13.17 -0.09
N ASN A 40 7.59 12.24 0.87
CA ASN A 40 8.11 10.89 0.61
C ASN A 40 7.09 10.03 -0.12
N VAL A 41 7.59 9.24 -1.06
CA VAL A 41 6.79 8.32 -1.86
C VAL A 41 6.81 6.94 -1.22
N TRP A 42 5.64 6.45 -0.86
CA TRP A 42 5.43 5.14 -0.26
C TRP A 42 4.69 4.23 -1.24
N SER A 43 5.23 3.03 -1.44
CA SER A 43 4.57 1.96 -2.19
C SER A 43 4.19 0.85 -1.21
N PHE A 44 2.89 0.57 -1.14
CA PHE A 44 2.35 -0.49 -0.29
C PHE A 44 1.82 -1.59 -1.19
N GLY A 45 2.37 -2.80 -1.04
CA GLY A 45 1.89 -4.00 -1.72
C GLY A 45 1.50 -5.09 -0.72
N THR A 46 0.57 -5.95 -1.13
CA THR A 46 0.35 -7.26 -0.50
C THR A 46 1.34 -8.32 -1.00
N TYR A 47 2.20 -7.96 -1.97
CA TYR A 47 3.25 -8.85 -2.45
C TYR A 47 4.31 -9.08 -1.38
N TRP A 48 4.36 -10.31 -0.85
CA TRP A 48 5.37 -10.74 0.10
C TRP A 48 6.05 -12.02 -0.41
N PRO A 49 7.19 -11.93 -1.13
CA PRO A 49 7.84 -13.10 -1.71
C PRO A 49 8.47 -14.07 -0.69
N LYS A 50 8.46 -13.73 0.62
CA LYS A 50 8.94 -14.54 1.76
C LYS A 50 8.33 -14.11 3.13
N ALA A 51 7.00 -14.17 3.33
CA ALA A 51 6.38 -14.10 4.67
C ALA A 51 5.85 -15.47 5.10
N GLY A 52 6.69 -16.49 5.01
CA GLY A 52 6.39 -17.80 5.56
C GLY A 52 6.85 -17.92 7.00
N GLU A 53 6.28 -17.19 7.96
CA GLU A 53 6.39 -17.52 9.38
C GLU A 53 5.31 -16.75 10.18
N LYS A 54 4.43 -17.49 10.86
CA LYS A 54 3.58 -16.93 11.91
C LYS A 54 4.44 -16.77 13.17
N ALA A 55 4.39 -15.59 13.79
CA ALA A 55 4.80 -15.43 15.19
C ALA A 55 3.82 -16.14 16.12
#